data_AF-A0A345HN99-F1
#
_entry.id   AF-A0A345HN99-F1
#
_cell.length_a   1.000
_cell.length_b   1.000
_cell.length_c   1.000
_cell.angle_alpha   90.00
_cell.angle_beta   90.00
_cell.angle_gamma   90.00
#
_symmetry.space_group_name_H-M   'P 1'
#
loop_
_entity.id
_entity.type
_entity.pdbx_description
1 polymer ?
#
loop_
_entity_poly.entity_id
_entity_poly.type
_entity_poly.pdbx_seq_one_letter_code
_entity_poly.pdbx_strand_id
1 'polypeptide(L)'
;MNRTTLSLLAVATALAAITGFASMTAPAAGDTAAPATAARLPVERTSQLCPVPSVSDVAETTYTSVTPTGKGGADREASAEGDASAELKVSTVTLIANDGKQESTTKKDTSDTKAFLALKEPGKPVTAEKNGADAPALVGVATGRFAPGWTTQQTTTVGVGDARGLLGLTCTPPETDFWFPAASTERSRQDYVHLTNPDDSVAVVDIELYGKEGLIKSETGEGIPVPARSSVPVLLSTLSTQDEPNVTVHVTTRTGRIGAAVSAADTAGGSDWLAASADAAGRQVLPGIPADATDVRLVAFSTGDDDADLKVQLAGSDGTFTPAGAESLHVKSKMTAALDLSDVTKGEAGTLIVSPSGGGRGAPVVAALRVVRGKGDKREIAFIPATGAIASRATVADNRAKGSTLYLTAPGATAKVKVTASAGSGGGEATVKTYTVKAGTTLGVEPEVPAGLKGAYALTVEPESGGPVHAARMLSLPEDGVQMFTVQTLPDDRGTVSVPEAREDLSILEGK
;
A
#
# COMPACT_ATOMS: atom_id res chain seq x y z
N MET A 1 8.90 79.53 19.03
CA MET A 1 8.71 78.16 19.56
C MET A 1 7.49 78.19 20.46
N ASN A 2 6.39 77.47 20.18
CA ASN A 2 5.26 77.16 21.11
C ASN A 2 3.88 76.83 20.47
N ARG A 3 3.79 76.12 19.34
CA ARG A 3 2.48 75.54 18.92
C ARG A 3 2.58 74.14 18.32
N THR A 4 3.60 73.89 17.52
CA THR A 4 3.85 72.58 16.89
C THR A 4 4.33 71.51 17.88
N THR A 5 5.20 71.87 18.83
CA THR A 5 5.69 70.94 19.87
C THR A 5 4.61 70.57 20.89
N LEU A 6 3.73 71.51 21.26
CA LEU A 6 2.58 71.25 22.13
C LEU A 6 1.54 70.33 21.45
N SER A 7 1.31 70.50 20.15
CA SER A 7 0.39 69.64 19.39
C SER A 7 0.94 68.22 19.25
N LEU A 8 2.25 68.06 19.04
CA LEU A 8 2.88 66.74 18.94
C LEU A 8 2.83 65.97 20.27
N LEU A 9 3.07 66.66 21.39
CA LEU A 9 2.99 66.06 22.72
C LEU A 9 1.54 65.71 23.12
N ALA A 10 0.56 66.53 22.73
CA ALA A 10 -0.85 66.25 22.96
C ALA A 10 -1.34 65.04 22.13
N VAL A 11 -0.90 64.93 20.88
CA VAL A 11 -1.23 63.77 20.03
C VAL A 11 -0.55 62.50 20.55
N ALA A 12 0.72 62.58 20.97
CA ALA A 12 1.44 61.42 21.51
C ALA A 12 0.84 60.93 22.84
N THR A 13 0.40 61.84 23.72
CA THR A 13 -0.27 61.47 24.98
C THR A 13 -1.67 60.93 24.75
N ALA A 14 -2.43 61.47 23.80
CA ALA A 14 -3.72 60.89 23.40
C ALA A 14 -3.55 59.48 22.79
N LEU A 15 -2.54 59.28 21.94
CA LEU A 15 -2.26 57.97 21.33
C LEU A 15 -1.83 56.94 22.39
N ALA A 16 -1.00 57.35 23.37
CA ALA A 16 -0.57 56.50 24.48
C ALA A 16 -1.73 56.15 25.44
N ALA A 17 -2.65 57.08 25.67
CA ALA A 17 -3.85 56.83 26.47
C ALA A 17 -4.82 55.89 25.75
N ILE A 18 -4.99 56.02 24.43
CA ILE A 18 -5.85 55.15 23.62
C ILE A 18 -5.26 53.74 23.49
N THR A 19 -3.94 53.59 23.29
CA THR A 19 -3.30 52.27 23.28
C THR A 19 -3.27 51.63 24.67
N GLY A 20 -3.10 52.44 25.74
CA GLY A 20 -3.20 51.99 27.12
C GLY A 20 -4.61 51.48 27.46
N PHE A 21 -5.66 52.21 27.09
CA PHE A 21 -7.05 51.80 27.35
C PHE A 21 -7.45 50.58 26.51
N ALA A 22 -7.02 50.51 25.24
CA ALA A 22 -7.25 49.35 24.37
C ALA A 22 -6.55 48.08 24.91
N SER A 23 -5.41 48.22 25.59
CA SER A 23 -4.73 47.07 26.23
C SER A 23 -5.41 46.61 27.53
N MET A 24 -6.19 47.47 28.18
CA MET A 24 -6.92 47.14 29.41
C MET A 24 -8.37 46.68 29.16
N THR A 25 -8.93 46.98 27.99
CA THR A 25 -10.26 46.52 27.56
C THR A 25 -10.21 45.49 26.45
N ALA A 26 -9.02 45.04 26.05
CA ALA A 26 -8.90 43.83 25.24
C ALA A 26 -9.58 42.70 26.02
N PRO A 27 -10.55 41.97 25.44
CA PRO A 27 -10.97 40.71 26.02
C PRO A 27 -9.69 39.94 26.28
N ALA A 28 -9.52 39.38 27.49
CA ALA A 28 -8.47 38.41 27.71
C ALA A 28 -8.47 37.50 26.48
N ALA A 29 -7.33 37.42 25.79
CA ALA A 29 -7.17 36.44 24.74
C ALA A 29 -7.54 35.12 25.42
N GLY A 30 -8.77 34.66 25.17
CA GLY A 30 -9.18 33.35 25.63
C GLY A 30 -8.08 32.45 25.12
N ASP A 31 -7.51 31.64 26.01
CA ASP A 31 -6.70 30.51 25.59
C ASP A 31 -7.56 29.75 24.59
N THR A 32 -7.45 30.07 23.30
CA THR A 32 -7.85 29.16 22.24
C THR A 32 -6.87 28.04 22.40
N ALA A 33 -7.26 27.09 23.26
CA ALA A 33 -6.63 25.81 23.39
C ALA A 33 -6.30 25.36 21.97
N ALA A 34 -5.05 24.94 21.75
CA ALA A 34 -4.69 24.30 20.50
C ALA A 34 -5.80 23.29 20.16
N PRO A 35 -6.30 23.27 18.90
CA PRO A 35 -7.40 22.38 18.54
C PRO A 35 -7.08 20.98 19.06
N ALA A 36 -7.97 20.45 19.90
CA ALA A 36 -7.75 19.16 20.53
C ALA A 36 -7.44 18.13 19.45
N THR A 37 -6.34 17.39 19.63
CA THR A 37 -5.97 16.32 18.70
C THR A 37 -7.13 15.34 18.64
N ALA A 38 -7.75 15.18 17.46
CA ALA A 38 -8.89 14.30 17.28
C ALA A 38 -8.62 12.91 17.88
N ALA A 39 -9.57 12.39 18.65
CA ALA A 39 -9.43 11.08 19.28
C ALA A 39 -9.28 10.01 18.19
N ARG A 40 -8.28 9.13 18.32
CA ARG A 40 -8.15 7.97 17.45
C ARG A 40 -8.84 6.78 18.10
N LEU A 41 -9.89 6.28 17.45
CA LEU A 41 -10.63 5.10 17.90
C LEU A 41 -10.26 3.88 17.05
N PRO A 42 -10.33 2.66 17.61
CA PRO A 42 -10.04 1.46 16.84
C PRO A 42 -11.17 1.18 15.86
N VAL A 43 -10.82 0.75 14.66
CA VAL A 43 -11.80 0.38 13.63
C VAL A 43 -12.65 -0.81 14.10
N GLU A 44 -13.96 -0.72 13.91
CA GLU A 44 -14.92 -1.76 14.31
C GLU A 44 -15.16 -2.81 13.23
N ARG A 45 -14.85 -2.49 11.97
CA ARG A 45 -15.00 -3.39 10.83
C ARG A 45 -13.94 -3.17 9.77
N THR A 46 -13.28 -4.25 9.37
CA THR A 46 -12.25 -4.27 8.32
C THR A 46 -12.63 -5.26 7.24
N SER A 47 -12.26 -5.02 5.99
CA SER A 47 -12.47 -5.94 4.88
C SER A 47 -11.17 -6.14 4.11
N GLN A 48 -10.93 -7.37 3.66
CA GLN A 48 -9.69 -7.79 3.00
C GLN A 48 -10.05 -8.63 1.78
N LEU A 49 -9.52 -8.27 0.60
CA LEU A 49 -9.89 -8.87 -0.69
C LEU A 49 -8.66 -9.49 -1.32
N CYS A 50 -8.70 -10.81 -1.47
CA CYS A 50 -7.63 -11.59 -2.07
C CYS A 50 -8.09 -12.02 -3.48
N PRO A 51 -7.41 -11.61 -4.56
CA PRO A 51 -7.74 -12.05 -5.91
C PRO A 51 -7.42 -13.54 -6.11
N VAL A 52 -7.78 -14.09 -7.28
CA VAL A 52 -7.35 -15.44 -7.65
C VAL A 52 -5.82 -15.47 -7.70
N PRO A 53 -5.15 -16.39 -6.98
CA PRO A 53 -3.70 -16.34 -6.81
C PRO A 53 -2.91 -16.73 -8.06
N SER A 54 -3.40 -17.70 -8.84
CA SER A 54 -2.74 -18.18 -10.05
C SER A 54 -3.72 -19.00 -10.90
N VAL A 55 -3.42 -19.08 -12.20
CA VAL A 55 -4.09 -19.99 -13.15
C VAL A 55 -3.27 -21.27 -13.39
N SER A 56 -2.15 -21.44 -12.69
CA SER A 56 -1.24 -22.57 -12.87
C SER A 56 -1.64 -23.77 -12.01
N ASP A 57 -1.68 -24.97 -12.62
CA ASP A 57 -1.95 -26.23 -11.92
C ASP A 57 -0.88 -26.62 -10.90
N VAL A 58 0.33 -26.06 -11.03
CA VAL A 58 1.47 -26.32 -10.13
C VAL A 58 1.71 -25.19 -9.13
N ALA A 59 0.78 -24.23 -9.02
CA ALA A 59 0.88 -23.16 -8.03
C ALA A 59 0.61 -23.69 -6.62
N GLU A 60 1.43 -23.27 -5.66
CA GLU A 60 1.21 -23.54 -4.23
C GLU A 60 0.87 -22.23 -3.53
N THR A 61 -0.34 -22.11 -2.98
CA THR A 61 -0.79 -20.85 -2.33
C THR A 61 -1.02 -21.05 -0.85
N THR A 62 -0.39 -20.17 -0.06
CA THR A 62 -0.61 -20.01 1.37
C THR A 62 -1.31 -18.68 1.65
N TYR A 63 -2.38 -18.72 2.44
CA TYR A 63 -3.04 -17.57 3.03
C TYR A 63 -2.70 -17.48 4.50
N THR A 64 -2.10 -16.38 4.93
CA THR A 64 -1.75 -16.15 6.34
C THR A 64 -2.44 -14.88 6.84
N SER A 65 -3.33 -15.04 7.81
CA SER A 65 -4.17 -13.95 8.32
C SER A 65 -3.91 -13.70 9.80
N VAL A 66 -3.93 -12.43 10.21
CA VAL A 66 -3.64 -12.01 11.58
C VAL A 66 -4.31 -10.68 11.90
N THR A 67 -4.74 -10.51 13.13
CA THR A 67 -5.00 -9.20 13.74
C THR A 67 -3.88 -8.96 14.73
N PRO A 68 -3.04 -7.92 14.59
CA PRO A 68 -1.99 -7.63 15.56
C PRO A 68 -2.57 -7.30 16.94
N THR A 69 -1.81 -7.60 18.00
CA THR A 69 -2.18 -7.14 19.34
C THR A 69 -2.03 -5.62 19.45
N GLY A 70 -2.86 -4.96 20.25
CA GLY A 70 -2.76 -3.51 20.47
C GLY A 70 -3.89 -2.93 21.32
N LYS A 71 -3.69 -1.69 21.77
CA LYS A 71 -4.58 -0.92 22.68
C LYS A 71 -6.04 -0.77 22.21
N GLY A 72 -6.34 -1.12 20.95
CA GLY A 72 -7.70 -1.12 20.42
C GLY A 72 -8.42 -2.47 20.43
N GLY A 73 -7.70 -3.58 20.64
CA GLY A 73 -8.25 -4.94 20.62
C GLY A 73 -8.21 -5.64 21.99
N ALA A 74 -7.28 -5.26 22.86
CA ALA A 74 -7.09 -5.88 24.19
C ALA A 74 -7.90 -5.19 25.31
N ASP A 75 -8.13 -3.88 25.19
CA ASP A 75 -8.79 -3.06 26.24
C ASP A 75 -10.32 -2.97 26.06
N ARG A 76 -10.88 -3.59 25.02
CA ARG A 76 -12.33 -3.80 24.93
C ARG A 76 -12.67 -5.01 25.80
N GLU A 77 -13.12 -4.75 27.04
CA GLU A 77 -14.05 -5.66 27.70
C GLU A 77 -15.12 -6.05 26.68
N ALA A 78 -15.39 -7.34 26.57
CA ALA A 78 -16.22 -7.95 25.55
C ALA A 78 -17.49 -7.12 25.25
N SER A 79 -17.43 -6.28 24.22
CA SER A 79 -18.61 -5.64 23.66
C SER A 79 -19.42 -6.76 23.00
N ALA A 80 -20.36 -7.31 23.78
CA ALA A 80 -21.20 -8.47 23.47
C ALA A 80 -20.45 -9.66 22.85
N GLU A 81 -20.23 -10.72 23.63
CA GLU A 81 -19.60 -12.00 23.26
C GLU A 81 -20.28 -12.77 22.08
N GLY A 82 -21.08 -12.12 21.23
CA GLY A 82 -21.78 -12.71 20.09
C GLY A 82 -21.26 -12.37 18.69
N ASP A 83 -20.61 -11.20 18.47
CA ASP A 83 -20.52 -10.64 17.09
C ASP A 83 -19.10 -10.33 16.56
N ALA A 84 -18.04 -10.61 17.32
CA ALA A 84 -16.66 -10.40 16.86
C ALA A 84 -16.12 -11.61 16.08
N SER A 85 -15.80 -11.43 14.80
CA SER A 85 -15.21 -12.47 13.96
C SER A 85 -14.17 -11.90 13.01
N ALA A 86 -13.37 -12.75 12.40
CA ALA A 86 -12.51 -12.42 11.27
C ALA A 86 -12.41 -13.63 10.37
N GLU A 87 -13.10 -13.56 9.24
CA GLU A 87 -13.31 -14.68 8.33
C GLU A 87 -13.03 -14.28 6.89
N LEU A 88 -12.37 -15.15 6.15
CA LEU A 88 -12.27 -15.12 4.69
C LEU A 88 -13.18 -16.19 4.10
N LYS A 89 -14.00 -15.81 3.13
CA LYS A 89 -14.93 -16.69 2.42
C LYS A 89 -14.57 -16.74 0.95
N VAL A 90 -14.88 -17.86 0.30
CA VAL A 90 -14.65 -18.05 -1.13
C VAL A 90 -15.49 -17.05 -1.92
N SER A 91 -14.87 -16.42 -2.91
CA SER A 91 -15.49 -15.56 -3.90
C SER A 91 -15.59 -16.31 -5.23
N THR A 92 -16.65 -16.07 -5.99
CA THR A 92 -16.80 -16.66 -7.33
C THR A 92 -15.84 -16.03 -8.33
N VAL A 93 -15.41 -16.77 -9.35
CA VAL A 93 -14.59 -16.23 -10.44
C VAL A 93 -15.46 -16.09 -11.68
N THR A 94 -15.45 -14.92 -12.28
CA THR A 94 -16.20 -14.61 -13.51
C THR A 94 -15.23 -14.12 -14.57
N LEU A 95 -15.18 -14.81 -15.70
CA LEU A 95 -14.36 -14.43 -16.83
C LEU A 95 -15.16 -13.57 -17.81
N ILE A 96 -14.49 -12.62 -18.44
CA ILE A 96 -15.03 -11.86 -19.58
C ILE A 96 -14.58 -12.58 -20.85
N ALA A 97 -15.53 -13.13 -21.60
CA ALA A 97 -15.27 -13.72 -22.90
C ALA A 97 -14.99 -12.63 -23.95
N ASN A 98 -14.32 -13.02 -25.05
CA ASN A 98 -13.93 -12.11 -26.13
C ASN A 98 -15.11 -11.42 -26.83
N ASP A 99 -16.34 -11.91 -26.67
CA ASP A 99 -17.57 -11.31 -27.19
C ASP A 99 -18.30 -10.42 -26.17
N GLY A 100 -17.64 -10.12 -25.04
CA GLY A 100 -18.19 -9.31 -23.95
C GLY A 100 -19.18 -10.05 -23.05
N LYS A 101 -19.45 -11.34 -23.30
CA LYS A 101 -20.30 -12.15 -22.40
C LYS A 101 -19.51 -12.63 -21.20
N GLN A 102 -20.17 -12.71 -20.05
CA GLN A 102 -19.57 -13.21 -18.83
C GLN A 102 -19.86 -14.70 -18.65
N GLU A 103 -18.81 -15.50 -18.42
CA GLU A 103 -18.92 -16.91 -18.04
C GLU A 103 -18.33 -17.12 -16.65
N SER A 104 -19.10 -17.74 -15.75
CA SER A 104 -18.61 -18.13 -14.43
C SER A 104 -17.94 -19.50 -14.51
N THR A 105 -16.68 -19.57 -14.14
CA THR A 105 -15.89 -20.83 -14.17
C THR A 105 -16.03 -21.64 -12.89
N THR A 106 -16.47 -21.00 -11.81
CA THR A 106 -16.74 -21.69 -10.54
C THR A 106 -18.16 -22.24 -10.56
N LYS A 107 -18.32 -23.56 -10.39
CA LYS A 107 -19.64 -24.09 -10.00
C LYS A 107 -20.04 -23.36 -8.72
N LYS A 108 -21.27 -22.82 -8.69
CA LYS A 108 -21.88 -22.20 -7.51
C LYS A 108 -21.94 -23.24 -6.39
N ASP A 109 -20.85 -23.40 -5.67
CA ASP A 109 -20.80 -24.30 -4.54
C ASP A 109 -21.66 -23.65 -3.47
N THR A 110 -22.67 -24.36 -2.99
CA THR A 110 -23.66 -23.89 -2.01
C THR A 110 -23.04 -23.65 -0.61
N SER A 111 -21.73 -23.41 -0.53
CA SER A 111 -20.96 -23.22 0.69
C SER A 111 -20.70 -21.75 1.03
N ASP A 112 -21.47 -20.80 0.48
CA ASP A 112 -21.43 -19.34 0.79
C ASP A 112 -21.39 -19.01 2.30
N THR A 113 -21.70 -19.97 3.17
CA THR A 113 -21.69 -19.84 4.62
C THR A 113 -20.40 -20.32 5.32
N LYS A 114 -19.56 -21.18 4.72
CA LYS A 114 -18.38 -21.73 5.41
C LYS A 114 -17.14 -20.85 5.18
N ALA A 115 -16.53 -20.38 6.26
CA ALA A 115 -15.25 -19.70 6.21
C ALA A 115 -14.14 -20.63 5.67
N PHE A 116 -13.37 -20.13 4.71
CA PHE A 116 -12.15 -20.76 4.22
C PHE A 116 -11.03 -20.66 5.26
N LEU A 117 -10.90 -19.47 5.87
CA LEU A 117 -9.98 -19.20 6.96
C LEU A 117 -10.69 -18.33 8.00
N ALA A 118 -10.49 -18.61 9.28
CA ALA A 118 -11.02 -17.81 10.38
C ALA A 118 -9.98 -17.64 11.50
N LEU A 119 -9.88 -16.43 12.05
CA LEU A 119 -9.05 -16.17 13.22
C LEU A 119 -9.72 -16.69 14.49
N LYS A 120 -8.91 -17.17 15.43
CA LYS A 120 -9.38 -17.62 16.75
C LYS A 120 -9.13 -16.55 17.83
N GLU A 121 -8.01 -15.85 17.71
CA GLU A 121 -7.58 -14.82 18.64
C GLU A 121 -6.67 -13.81 17.92
N PRO A 122 -6.69 -12.51 18.30
CA PRO A 122 -5.68 -11.56 17.87
C PRO A 122 -4.28 -11.96 18.35
N GLY A 123 -3.25 -11.54 17.64
CA GLY A 123 -1.84 -11.77 17.97
C GLY A 123 -1.27 -13.09 17.49
N LYS A 124 -2.11 -14.01 17.02
CA LYS A 124 -1.68 -15.31 16.50
C LYS A 124 -2.13 -15.48 15.04
N PRO A 125 -1.19 -15.57 14.09
CA PRO A 125 -1.53 -15.85 12.71
C PRO A 125 -2.22 -17.20 12.54
N VAL A 126 -3.14 -17.28 11.58
CA VAL A 126 -3.72 -18.54 11.10
C VAL A 126 -3.35 -18.70 9.63
N THR A 127 -3.04 -19.93 9.24
CA THR A 127 -2.64 -20.27 7.87
C THR A 127 -3.63 -21.25 7.24
N ALA A 128 -3.92 -21.08 5.95
CA ALA A 128 -4.62 -22.06 5.13
C ALA A 128 -3.93 -22.18 3.77
N GLU A 129 -3.95 -23.37 3.19
CA GLU A 129 -3.29 -23.66 1.92
C GLU A 129 -4.29 -24.15 0.89
N LYS A 130 -4.08 -23.77 -0.37
CA LYS A 130 -4.85 -24.28 -1.52
C LYS A 130 -3.97 -24.20 -2.76
N ASN A 131 -3.74 -25.35 -3.39
CA ASN A 131 -2.83 -25.49 -4.54
C ASN A 131 -3.61 -25.67 -5.84
N GLY A 132 -2.93 -25.40 -6.95
CA GLY A 132 -3.42 -25.49 -8.32
C GLY A 132 -4.28 -24.30 -8.76
N ALA A 133 -4.74 -24.35 -10.01
CA ALA A 133 -5.53 -23.31 -10.66
C ALA A 133 -6.92 -23.11 -10.01
N ASP A 134 -7.38 -24.07 -9.21
CA ASP A 134 -8.65 -24.02 -8.48
C ASP A 134 -8.55 -23.24 -7.15
N ALA A 135 -7.44 -22.58 -6.86
CA ALA A 135 -7.31 -21.74 -5.69
C ALA A 135 -8.24 -20.50 -5.81
N PRO A 136 -9.13 -20.25 -4.83
CA PRO A 136 -10.20 -19.27 -4.98
C PRO A 136 -9.71 -17.85 -4.72
N ALA A 137 -10.40 -16.86 -5.29
CA ALA A 137 -10.42 -15.51 -4.72
C ALA A 137 -11.16 -15.54 -3.37
N LEU A 138 -10.79 -14.65 -2.43
CA LEU A 138 -11.38 -14.58 -1.10
C LEU A 138 -11.90 -13.18 -0.78
N VAL A 139 -13.08 -13.12 -0.16
CA VAL A 139 -13.64 -11.90 0.44
C VAL A 139 -13.66 -12.07 1.95
N GLY A 140 -12.95 -11.17 2.63
CA GLY A 140 -12.78 -11.19 4.07
C GLY A 140 -13.51 -10.06 4.80
N VAL A 141 -14.06 -10.37 5.97
CA VAL A 141 -14.61 -9.37 6.89
C VAL A 141 -14.16 -9.70 8.32
N ALA A 142 -13.69 -8.68 9.03
CA ALA A 142 -13.42 -8.73 10.46
C ALA A 142 -14.24 -7.67 11.21
N THR A 143 -14.69 -8.01 12.42
CA THR A 143 -15.51 -7.16 13.30
C THR A 143 -14.98 -7.15 14.74
N GLY A 144 -15.30 -6.10 15.48
CA GLY A 144 -14.98 -5.96 16.90
C GLY A 144 -13.48 -6.07 17.16
N ARG A 145 -13.08 -6.88 18.15
CA ARG A 145 -11.66 -7.02 18.56
C ARG A 145 -10.73 -7.52 17.45
N PHE A 146 -11.26 -8.17 16.41
CA PHE A 146 -10.44 -8.64 15.30
C PHE A 146 -10.24 -7.59 14.22
N ALA A 147 -11.07 -6.55 14.12
CA ALA A 147 -11.00 -5.59 13.02
C ALA A 147 -9.72 -4.71 13.00
N PRO A 148 -9.22 -4.16 14.13
CA PRO A 148 -8.12 -3.20 14.13
C PRO A 148 -6.80 -3.74 13.55
N GLY A 149 -6.49 -3.38 12.31
CA GLY A 149 -5.28 -3.80 11.61
C GLY A 149 -5.31 -5.24 11.12
N TRP A 150 -6.50 -5.85 11.01
CA TRP A 150 -6.65 -7.17 10.41
C TRP A 150 -6.09 -7.18 8.99
N THR A 151 -5.16 -8.08 8.74
CA THR A 151 -4.49 -8.21 7.44
C THR A 151 -4.37 -9.67 7.06
N THR A 152 -4.36 -9.92 5.75
CA THR A 152 -4.15 -11.25 5.18
C THR A 152 -3.11 -11.15 4.08
N GLN A 153 -2.09 -12.00 4.17
CA GLN A 153 -1.11 -12.18 3.12
C GLN A 153 -1.49 -13.40 2.28
N GLN A 154 -1.47 -13.23 0.97
CA GLN A 154 -1.48 -14.28 -0.03
C GLN A 154 -0.06 -14.44 -0.56
N THR A 155 0.49 -15.65 -0.45
CA THR A 155 1.82 -16.00 -0.98
C THR A 155 1.67 -17.21 -1.89
N THR A 156 2.13 -17.09 -3.12
CA THR A 156 1.99 -18.13 -4.14
C THR A 156 3.35 -18.43 -4.75
N THR A 157 3.74 -19.70 -4.73
CA THR A 157 4.96 -20.16 -5.41
C THR A 157 4.56 -20.90 -6.68
N VAL A 158 5.20 -20.56 -7.80
CA VAL A 158 5.12 -21.29 -9.07
C VAL A 158 6.54 -21.70 -9.43
N GLY A 159 6.87 -22.98 -9.29
CA GLY A 159 8.25 -23.48 -9.44
C GLY A 159 8.78 -23.51 -10.89
N VAL A 160 7.88 -23.62 -11.88
CA VAL A 160 8.23 -23.91 -13.28
C VAL A 160 7.41 -23.11 -14.29
N GLY A 161 7.91 -23.04 -15.53
CA GLY A 161 7.25 -22.37 -16.65
C GLY A 161 7.54 -20.87 -16.72
N ASP A 162 6.96 -20.22 -17.73
CA ASP A 162 7.20 -18.82 -18.06
C ASP A 162 6.67 -17.84 -16.98
N ALA A 163 5.66 -18.28 -16.21
CA ALA A 163 5.09 -17.55 -15.07
C ALA A 163 5.63 -18.07 -13.72
N ARG A 164 6.84 -18.64 -13.72
CA ARG A 164 7.55 -19.05 -12.50
C ARG A 164 7.79 -17.83 -11.62
N GLY A 165 7.60 -17.98 -10.30
CA GLY A 165 8.07 -17.00 -9.34
C GLY A 165 7.48 -17.18 -7.96
N LEU A 166 7.89 -16.31 -7.04
CA LEU A 166 7.29 -16.15 -5.72
C LEU A 166 6.44 -14.88 -5.73
N LEU A 167 5.12 -15.04 -5.78
CA LEU A 167 4.19 -13.92 -5.84
C LEU A 167 3.69 -13.61 -4.42
N GLY A 168 3.79 -12.36 -3.98
CA GLY A 168 3.34 -11.94 -2.67
C GLY A 168 2.41 -10.74 -2.71
N LEU A 169 1.19 -10.90 -2.18
CA LEU A 169 0.20 -9.83 -2.11
C LEU A 169 -0.39 -9.74 -0.70
N THR A 170 -0.32 -8.54 -0.11
CA THR A 170 -1.22 -8.20 1.00
C THR A 170 -2.60 -7.97 0.39
N CYS A 171 -3.60 -8.74 0.81
CA CYS A 171 -4.97 -8.57 0.35
C CYS A 171 -5.42 -7.12 0.58
N THR A 172 -6.25 -6.59 -0.30
CA THR A 172 -6.51 -5.15 -0.36
C THR A 172 -7.83 -4.80 0.30
N PRO A 173 -7.95 -3.62 0.94
CA PRO A 173 -9.23 -3.09 1.33
C PRO A 173 -10.05 -2.70 0.08
N PRO A 174 -11.40 -2.73 0.16
CA PRO A 174 -12.22 -2.21 -0.93
C PRO A 174 -12.18 -0.68 -1.00
N GLU A 175 -11.86 -0.17 -2.19
CA GLU A 175 -11.83 1.27 -2.51
C GLU A 175 -12.50 1.53 -3.88
N THR A 176 -12.37 2.75 -4.38
CA THR A 176 -13.02 3.23 -5.61
C THR A 176 -12.06 3.81 -6.65
N ASP A 177 -10.78 3.95 -6.32
CA ASP A 177 -9.75 4.59 -7.13
C ASP A 177 -8.41 3.87 -6.89
N PHE A 178 -7.74 3.44 -7.95
CA PHE A 178 -6.48 2.71 -7.85
C PHE A 178 -5.54 3.06 -9.01
N TRP A 179 -4.27 3.26 -8.69
CA TRP A 179 -3.22 3.52 -9.66
C TRP A 179 -2.18 2.41 -9.65
N PHE A 180 -1.86 1.84 -10.82
CA PHE A 180 -0.83 0.80 -10.99
C PHE A 180 0.18 1.24 -12.06
N PRO A 181 1.19 2.03 -11.68
CA PRO A 181 2.35 2.29 -12.54
C PRO A 181 3.17 1.00 -12.69
N ALA A 182 3.90 0.85 -13.80
CA ALA A 182 4.73 -0.32 -14.13
C ALA A 182 3.99 -1.59 -14.60
N ALA A 183 2.71 -1.46 -14.93
CA ALA A 183 2.03 -2.46 -15.77
C ALA A 183 2.59 -2.42 -17.20
N SER A 184 2.20 -3.41 -18.01
CA SER A 184 2.62 -3.52 -19.40
C SER A 184 1.53 -4.14 -20.28
N THR A 185 1.54 -3.77 -21.55
CA THR A 185 0.74 -4.41 -22.61
C THR A 185 1.63 -5.15 -23.61
N GLU A 186 2.94 -5.24 -23.33
CA GLU A 186 3.89 -5.91 -24.22
C GLU A 186 3.58 -7.38 -24.40
N ARG A 187 3.85 -7.94 -25.59
CA ARG A 187 3.61 -9.37 -25.87
C ARG A 187 4.33 -10.34 -24.93
N SER A 188 5.52 -9.96 -24.43
CA SER A 188 6.28 -10.76 -23.46
C SER A 188 5.73 -10.69 -22.04
N ARG A 189 4.70 -9.86 -21.81
CA ARG A 189 4.04 -9.61 -20.54
C ARG A 189 2.60 -10.12 -20.59
N GLN A 190 2.17 -10.73 -19.49
CA GLN A 190 0.80 -11.18 -19.26
C GLN A 190 0.33 -10.51 -17.97
N ASP A 191 -0.12 -9.27 -18.10
CA ASP A 191 -0.58 -8.47 -16.99
C ASP A 191 -2.12 -8.51 -16.91
N TYR A 192 -2.65 -8.98 -15.78
CA TYR A 192 -4.08 -8.99 -15.50
C TYR A 192 -4.39 -8.04 -14.35
N VAL A 193 -5.37 -7.16 -14.53
CA VAL A 193 -6.01 -6.45 -13.41
C VAL A 193 -7.07 -7.36 -12.83
N HIS A 194 -6.95 -7.71 -11.54
CA HIS A 194 -7.95 -8.50 -10.83
C HIS A 194 -8.90 -7.58 -10.07
N LEU A 195 -10.17 -7.58 -10.43
CA LEU A 195 -11.22 -6.78 -9.79
C LEU A 195 -12.06 -7.66 -8.87
N THR A 196 -12.00 -7.46 -7.56
CA THR A 196 -12.74 -8.27 -6.57
C THR A 196 -13.84 -7.44 -5.92
N ASN A 197 -15.09 -7.81 -6.13
CA ASN A 197 -16.25 -7.13 -5.55
C ASN A 197 -16.67 -7.81 -4.23
N PRO A 198 -16.55 -7.12 -3.08
CA PRO A 198 -16.95 -7.66 -1.79
C PRO A 198 -18.44 -7.51 -1.52
N ASP A 199 -19.18 -6.75 -2.30
CA ASP A 199 -20.55 -6.36 -2.00
C ASP A 199 -21.54 -7.38 -2.60
N ASP A 200 -22.80 -7.27 -2.18
CA ASP A 200 -23.93 -8.12 -2.63
C ASP A 200 -24.65 -7.58 -3.87
N SER A 201 -24.17 -6.45 -4.40
CA SER A 201 -24.63 -5.81 -5.63
C SER A 201 -23.49 -5.75 -6.64
N VAL A 202 -23.83 -5.58 -7.91
CA VAL A 202 -22.84 -5.42 -8.98
C VAL A 202 -22.07 -4.11 -8.81
N ALA A 203 -20.75 -4.17 -8.95
CA ALA A 203 -19.90 -2.99 -9.10
C ALA A 203 -19.67 -2.74 -10.60
N VAL A 204 -19.50 -1.47 -10.98
CA VAL A 204 -19.21 -1.10 -12.37
C VAL A 204 -17.90 -0.33 -12.38
N VAL A 205 -16.95 -0.81 -13.18
CA VAL A 205 -15.55 -0.38 -13.13
C VAL A 205 -15.10 0.14 -14.50
N ASP A 206 -14.33 1.22 -14.49
CA ASP A 206 -13.57 1.70 -15.65
C ASP A 206 -12.07 1.43 -15.44
N ILE A 207 -11.40 1.00 -16.49
CA ILE A 207 -9.96 0.78 -16.56
C ILE A 207 -9.40 1.67 -17.68
N GLU A 208 -8.64 2.69 -17.29
CA GLU A 208 -7.90 3.54 -18.22
C GLU A 208 -6.44 3.15 -18.26
N LEU A 209 -5.83 3.22 -19.43
CA LEU A 209 -4.41 2.91 -19.65
C LEU A 209 -3.70 4.17 -20.12
N TYR A 210 -2.58 4.51 -19.50
CA TYR A 210 -1.74 5.64 -19.87
C TYR A 210 -0.34 5.17 -20.25
N GLY A 211 0.18 5.69 -21.35
CA GLY A 211 1.52 5.44 -21.85
C GLY A 211 2.31 6.74 -22.01
N LYS A 212 3.44 6.65 -22.72
CA LYS A 212 4.33 7.79 -22.98
C LYS A 212 3.71 8.92 -23.80
N GLU A 213 2.71 8.60 -24.63
CA GLU A 213 1.97 9.56 -25.47
C GLU A 213 0.63 10.00 -24.83
N GLY A 214 0.39 9.61 -23.56
CA GLY A 214 -0.84 9.91 -22.83
C GLY A 214 -1.82 8.74 -22.80
N LEU A 215 -3.12 9.05 -22.81
CA LEU A 215 -4.19 8.04 -22.76
C LEU A 215 -4.08 7.08 -23.96
N ILE A 216 -3.91 5.79 -23.65
CA ILE A 216 -4.00 4.70 -24.60
C ILE A 216 -5.48 4.37 -24.76
N LYS A 217 -5.99 4.57 -25.97
CA LYS A 217 -7.40 4.31 -26.27
C LYS A 217 -7.73 2.84 -26.01
N SER A 218 -8.74 2.61 -25.16
CA SER A 218 -9.34 1.29 -24.96
C SER A 218 -10.70 1.19 -25.64
N GLU A 219 -11.02 0.01 -26.18
CA GLU A 219 -12.33 -0.28 -26.77
C GLU A 219 -13.30 -0.93 -25.75
N THR A 220 -12.76 -1.56 -24.71
CA THR A 220 -13.50 -2.45 -23.78
C THR A 220 -13.21 -2.17 -22.30
N GLY A 221 -12.40 -1.15 -21.99
CA GLY A 221 -12.00 -0.79 -20.63
C GLY A 221 -13.07 -0.10 -19.79
N GLU A 222 -14.19 0.36 -20.38
CA GLU A 222 -15.22 1.10 -19.67
C GLU A 222 -16.46 0.25 -19.33
N GLY A 223 -17.07 0.52 -18.18
CA GLY A 223 -18.36 -0.05 -17.79
C GLY A 223 -18.31 -1.55 -17.48
N ILE A 224 -17.16 -2.05 -17.04
CA ILE A 224 -16.94 -3.47 -16.75
C ILE A 224 -17.79 -3.87 -15.54
N PRO A 225 -18.76 -4.79 -15.69
CA PRO A 225 -19.54 -5.27 -14.56
C PRO A 225 -18.73 -6.28 -13.75
N VAL A 226 -18.62 -6.05 -12.44
CA VAL A 226 -18.04 -7.01 -11.49
C VAL A 226 -19.18 -7.54 -10.61
N PRO A 227 -19.68 -8.76 -10.87
CA PRO A 227 -20.80 -9.33 -10.12
C PRO A 227 -20.58 -9.34 -8.61
N ALA A 228 -21.68 -9.40 -7.85
CA ALA A 228 -21.65 -9.53 -6.40
C ALA A 228 -20.79 -10.73 -5.97
N ARG A 229 -19.95 -10.54 -4.93
CA ARG A 229 -19.10 -11.60 -4.36
C ARG A 229 -18.31 -12.37 -5.42
N SER A 230 -17.73 -11.63 -6.36
CA SER A 230 -16.95 -12.21 -7.46
C SER A 230 -15.61 -11.51 -7.67
N SER A 231 -14.70 -12.22 -8.33
CA SER A 231 -13.45 -11.69 -8.85
C SER A 231 -13.43 -11.83 -10.37
N VAL A 232 -13.07 -10.75 -11.06
CA VAL A 232 -12.99 -10.65 -12.51
C VAL A 232 -11.57 -10.26 -12.91
N PRO A 233 -10.77 -11.19 -13.49
CA PRO A 233 -9.49 -10.86 -14.07
C PRO A 233 -9.66 -10.28 -15.48
N VAL A 234 -9.00 -9.16 -15.77
CA VAL A 234 -9.01 -8.48 -17.08
C VAL A 234 -7.58 -8.42 -17.62
N LEU A 235 -7.33 -9.07 -18.76
CA LEU A 235 -6.03 -9.05 -19.43
C LEU A 235 -5.79 -7.68 -20.08
N LEU A 236 -4.72 -6.98 -19.68
CA LEU A 236 -4.48 -5.60 -20.16
C LEU A 236 -4.23 -5.53 -21.68
N SER A 237 -3.57 -6.53 -22.25
CA SER A 237 -3.27 -6.57 -23.69
C SER A 237 -4.50 -6.82 -24.59
N THR A 238 -5.67 -7.11 -24.02
CA THR A 238 -6.93 -7.16 -24.78
C THR A 238 -7.67 -5.83 -24.78
N LEU A 239 -7.29 -4.90 -23.89
CA LEU A 239 -7.91 -3.57 -23.80
C LEU A 239 -7.38 -2.61 -24.84
N SER A 240 -6.19 -2.85 -25.40
CA SER A 240 -5.54 -2.03 -26.42
C SER A 240 -4.72 -2.89 -27.37
N THR A 241 -4.61 -2.48 -28.63
CA THR A 241 -3.71 -3.10 -29.61
C THR A 241 -2.29 -2.53 -29.59
N GLN A 242 -2.03 -1.52 -28.75
CA GLN A 242 -0.72 -0.89 -28.62
C GLN A 242 0.19 -1.75 -27.73
N ASP A 243 1.42 -1.94 -28.17
CA ASP A 243 2.46 -2.75 -27.51
C ASP A 243 3.34 -1.80 -26.68
N GLU A 244 2.96 -1.53 -25.43
CA GLU A 244 3.62 -0.53 -24.58
C GLU A 244 4.32 -1.17 -23.34
N PRO A 245 5.65 -0.97 -23.17
CA PRO A 245 6.42 -1.55 -22.05
C PRO A 245 6.05 -0.97 -20.69
N ASN A 246 5.68 0.31 -20.67
CA ASN A 246 5.46 1.07 -19.44
C ASN A 246 4.07 1.70 -19.51
N VAL A 247 3.12 1.03 -18.85
CA VAL A 247 1.73 1.48 -18.75
C VAL A 247 1.44 1.84 -17.30
N THR A 248 0.71 2.94 -17.11
CA THR A 248 0.02 3.22 -15.84
C THR A 248 -1.45 2.87 -16.02
N VAL A 249 -1.95 1.96 -15.19
CA VAL A 249 -3.37 1.60 -15.15
C VAL A 249 -4.07 2.45 -14.09
N HIS A 250 -5.23 2.99 -14.44
CA HIS A 250 -6.13 3.67 -13.51
C HIS A 250 -7.46 2.91 -13.45
N VAL A 251 -7.83 2.46 -12.26
CA VAL A 251 -9.08 1.71 -12.04
C VAL A 251 -10.00 2.55 -11.18
N THR A 252 -11.19 2.88 -11.68
CA THR A 252 -12.21 3.62 -10.93
C THR A 252 -13.55 2.91 -10.91
N THR A 253 -14.33 3.10 -9.85
CA THR A 253 -15.70 2.57 -9.77
C THR A 253 -16.73 3.66 -10.08
N ARG A 254 -17.66 3.37 -10.99
CA ARG A 254 -18.87 4.19 -11.22
C ARG A 254 -19.89 3.95 -10.12
N THR A 255 -19.97 2.71 -9.64
CA THR A 255 -20.85 2.27 -8.56
C THR A 255 -20.20 1.13 -7.79
N GLY A 256 -20.42 1.09 -6.47
CA GLY A 256 -19.84 0.08 -5.59
C GLY A 256 -18.37 0.33 -5.29
N ARG A 257 -17.74 -0.64 -4.61
CA ARG A 257 -16.31 -0.63 -4.27
C ARG A 257 -15.71 -1.97 -4.66
N ILE A 258 -14.42 -2.00 -4.96
CA ILE A 258 -13.71 -3.22 -5.34
C ILE A 258 -12.35 -3.25 -4.67
N GLY A 259 -11.73 -4.42 -4.59
CA GLY A 259 -10.28 -4.56 -4.42
C GLY A 259 -9.64 -4.75 -5.78
N ALA A 260 -8.50 -4.10 -6.03
CA ALA A 260 -7.74 -4.24 -7.26
C ALA A 260 -6.26 -4.56 -7.00
N ALA A 261 -5.70 -5.44 -7.82
CA ALA A 261 -4.27 -5.72 -7.89
C ALA A 261 -3.92 -6.20 -9.31
N VAL A 262 -2.69 -5.96 -9.75
CA VAL A 262 -2.20 -6.45 -11.05
C VAL A 262 -1.32 -7.68 -10.82
N SER A 263 -1.66 -8.83 -11.41
CA SER A 263 -0.71 -9.94 -11.54
C SER A 263 0.08 -9.75 -12.83
N ALA A 264 1.40 -9.75 -12.75
CA ALA A 264 2.26 -9.60 -13.91
C ALA A 264 3.14 -10.84 -14.07
N ALA A 265 3.12 -11.43 -15.27
CA ALA A 265 4.05 -12.48 -15.66
C ALA A 265 4.87 -12.04 -16.87
N ASP A 266 6.18 -12.16 -16.77
CA ASP A 266 7.17 -11.88 -17.81
C ASP A 266 7.76 -13.20 -18.29
N THR A 267 7.56 -13.50 -19.56
CA THR A 267 8.00 -14.76 -20.19
C THR A 267 9.47 -15.10 -20.00
N ALA A 268 10.33 -14.12 -19.70
CA ALA A 268 11.75 -14.30 -19.48
C ALA A 268 12.24 -13.80 -18.11
N GLY A 269 11.32 -13.33 -17.25
CA GLY A 269 11.61 -12.65 -15.99
C GLY A 269 10.84 -13.18 -14.78
N GLY A 270 9.90 -14.10 -14.97
CA GLY A 270 9.07 -14.65 -13.89
C GLY A 270 7.84 -13.80 -13.59
N SER A 271 7.25 -13.94 -12.41
CA SER A 271 5.99 -13.27 -12.05
C SER A 271 5.94 -12.78 -10.61
N ASP A 272 5.21 -11.68 -10.38
CA ASP A 272 4.85 -11.18 -9.04
C ASP A 272 3.56 -10.33 -9.14
N TRP A 273 3.06 -9.88 -7.98
CA TRP A 273 1.97 -8.92 -7.87
C TRP A 273 2.49 -7.48 -7.86
N LEU A 274 1.76 -6.60 -8.56
CA LEU A 274 1.84 -5.16 -8.46
C LEU A 274 0.60 -4.67 -7.69
N ALA A 275 0.81 -4.28 -6.42
CA ALA A 275 -0.21 -3.60 -5.62
C ALA A 275 -0.37 -2.13 -6.04
N ALA A 276 -1.47 -1.51 -5.63
CA ALA A 276 -1.75 -0.12 -5.95
C ALA A 276 -0.69 0.82 -5.34
N SER A 277 -0.34 1.86 -6.09
CA SER A 277 0.49 2.97 -5.61
C SER A 277 -0.25 3.75 -4.51
N ALA A 278 0.50 4.37 -3.61
CA ALA A 278 -0.03 5.39 -2.72
C ALA A 278 -0.64 6.56 -3.51
N ASP A 279 -1.48 7.34 -2.83
CA ASP A 279 -2.13 8.52 -3.39
C ASP A 279 -1.15 9.43 -4.13
N ALA A 280 -1.66 10.06 -5.18
CA ALA A 280 -0.87 10.98 -5.99
C ALA A 280 -0.35 12.16 -5.16
N ALA A 281 0.96 12.36 -5.17
CA ALA A 281 1.66 13.38 -4.41
C ALA A 281 2.94 13.78 -5.13
N GLY A 282 3.48 14.97 -4.88
CA GLY A 282 4.73 15.38 -5.52
C GLY A 282 5.97 14.67 -4.98
N ARG A 283 5.87 13.97 -3.85
CA ARG A 283 6.93 13.11 -3.30
C ARG A 283 6.41 11.69 -3.14
N GLN A 284 7.12 10.73 -3.72
CA GLN A 284 6.84 9.29 -3.59
C GLN A 284 8.04 8.55 -3.00
N VAL A 285 7.77 7.53 -2.19
CA VAL A 285 8.77 6.71 -1.50
C VAL A 285 8.51 5.24 -1.80
N LEU A 286 9.50 4.55 -2.37
CA LEU A 286 9.39 3.18 -2.87
C LEU A 286 10.42 2.29 -2.14
N PRO A 287 10.10 1.80 -0.92
CA PRO A 287 11.05 1.12 -0.06
C PRO A 287 11.26 -0.35 -0.44
N GLY A 288 12.48 -0.85 -0.17
CA GLY A 288 12.77 -2.29 -0.21
C GLY A 288 13.40 -2.80 -1.49
N ILE A 289 14.21 -1.98 -2.17
CA ILE A 289 15.04 -2.45 -3.28
C ILE A 289 16.13 -3.37 -2.72
N PRO A 290 16.18 -4.66 -3.11
CA PRO A 290 17.16 -5.62 -2.59
C PRO A 290 18.59 -5.27 -3.03
N ALA A 291 19.57 -5.55 -2.17
CA ALA A 291 20.99 -5.26 -2.41
C ALA A 291 21.54 -5.84 -3.72
N ASP A 292 21.04 -7.01 -4.12
CA ASP A 292 21.44 -7.77 -5.30
C ASP A 292 20.49 -7.59 -6.50
N ALA A 293 19.66 -6.53 -6.50
CA ALA A 293 18.91 -6.11 -7.68
C ALA A 293 19.88 -5.88 -8.85
N THR A 294 19.62 -6.55 -9.97
CA THR A 294 20.44 -6.45 -11.18
C THR A 294 19.90 -5.41 -12.17
N ASP A 295 18.62 -5.08 -12.06
CA ASP A 295 17.96 -4.02 -12.82
C ASP A 295 16.82 -3.43 -12.00
N VAL A 296 16.64 -2.11 -12.09
CA VAL A 296 15.56 -1.38 -11.44
C VAL A 296 15.04 -0.35 -12.44
N ARG A 297 13.74 -0.41 -12.74
CA ARG A 297 13.06 0.56 -13.59
C ARG A 297 12.00 1.29 -12.79
N LEU A 298 12.12 2.61 -12.69
CA LEU A 298 11.08 3.49 -12.17
C LEU A 298 10.06 3.77 -13.27
N VAL A 299 8.77 3.64 -12.97
CA VAL A 299 7.67 4.10 -13.82
C VAL A 299 6.82 5.09 -13.00
N ALA A 300 6.59 6.27 -13.56
CA ALA A 300 5.84 7.35 -12.92
C ALA A 300 4.82 7.95 -13.88
N PHE A 301 3.73 8.46 -13.33
CA PHE A 301 2.66 9.13 -14.09
C PHE A 301 2.26 10.44 -13.40
N SER A 302 2.12 11.52 -14.17
CA SER A 302 1.61 12.79 -13.67
C SER A 302 0.08 12.81 -13.74
N THR A 303 -0.55 12.80 -12.57
CA THR A 303 -2.02 12.82 -12.44
C THR A 303 -2.61 14.22 -12.61
N GLY A 304 -1.79 15.27 -12.55
CA GLY A 304 -2.20 16.66 -12.67
C GLY A 304 -2.16 17.21 -14.09
N ASP A 305 -2.53 18.48 -14.24
CA ASP A 305 -2.53 19.21 -15.51
C ASP A 305 -1.17 19.87 -15.83
N ASP A 306 -0.24 19.81 -14.87
CA ASP A 306 1.13 20.31 -15.00
C ASP A 306 2.14 19.16 -15.18
N ASP A 307 3.24 19.45 -15.87
CA ASP A 307 4.39 18.56 -15.95
C ASP A 307 5.06 18.41 -14.56
N ALA A 308 5.60 17.22 -14.30
CA ALA A 308 6.33 16.89 -13.09
C ALA A 308 7.82 16.69 -13.40
N ASP A 309 8.66 17.63 -12.94
CA ASP A 309 10.10 17.44 -12.89
C ASP A 309 10.50 16.79 -11.57
N LEU A 310 10.88 15.52 -11.62
CA LEU A 310 11.21 14.71 -10.45
C LEU A 310 12.72 14.58 -10.31
N LYS A 311 13.23 14.89 -9.12
CA LYS A 311 14.56 14.49 -8.64
C LYS A 311 14.48 13.07 -8.10
N VAL A 312 15.42 12.23 -8.48
CA VAL A 312 15.50 10.82 -8.10
C VAL A 312 16.66 10.59 -7.14
N GLN A 313 16.40 9.97 -5.99
CA GLN A 313 17.41 9.71 -4.97
C GLN A 313 17.26 8.30 -4.39
N LEU A 314 18.38 7.66 -4.04
CA LEU A 314 18.40 6.39 -3.32
C LEU A 314 18.85 6.63 -1.88
N ALA A 315 18.02 6.23 -0.91
CA ALA A 315 18.40 6.15 0.49
C ALA A 315 18.99 4.75 0.79
N GLY A 316 20.30 4.67 1.00
CA GLY A 316 21.02 3.47 1.43
C GLY A 316 21.25 3.45 2.95
N SER A 317 22.15 2.59 3.44
CA SER A 317 22.44 2.46 4.88
C SER A 317 23.17 3.66 5.50
N ASP A 318 23.99 4.34 4.71
CA ASP A 318 24.86 5.44 5.19
C ASP A 318 24.37 6.83 4.79
N GLY A 319 23.33 6.92 3.96
CA GLY A 319 22.73 8.20 3.57
C GLY A 319 21.93 8.12 2.28
N THR A 320 21.45 9.29 1.85
CA THR A 320 20.73 9.44 0.59
C THR A 320 21.66 10.03 -0.47
N PHE A 321 21.76 9.38 -1.63
CA PHE A 321 22.54 9.84 -2.77
C PHE A 321 21.70 9.93 -4.05
N THR A 322 22.24 10.58 -5.07
CA THR A 322 21.59 10.69 -6.39
C THR A 322 22.26 9.67 -7.33
N PRO A 323 21.52 8.74 -7.93
CA PRO A 323 22.09 7.79 -8.89
C PRO A 323 22.70 8.50 -10.10
N ALA A 324 23.94 8.16 -10.45
CA ALA A 324 24.63 8.76 -11.59
C ALA A 324 23.97 8.33 -12.92
N GLY A 325 23.68 9.29 -13.78
CA GLY A 325 22.99 9.07 -15.06
C GLY A 325 21.48 8.86 -14.95
N ALA A 326 20.93 8.92 -13.73
CA ALA A 326 19.51 8.77 -13.44
C ALA A 326 19.08 9.76 -12.35
N GLU A 327 19.54 11.01 -12.46
CA GLU A 327 19.35 12.05 -11.44
C GLU A 327 17.94 12.64 -11.40
N SER A 328 17.25 12.61 -12.54
CA SER A 328 15.94 13.22 -12.71
C SER A 328 15.07 12.51 -13.74
N LEU A 329 13.76 12.64 -13.59
CA LEU A 329 12.75 12.17 -14.53
C LEU A 329 11.76 13.31 -14.80
N HIS A 330 11.60 13.68 -16.08
CA HIS A 330 10.55 14.60 -16.50
C HIS A 330 9.33 13.78 -16.93
N VAL A 331 8.18 14.05 -16.31
CA VAL A 331 6.91 13.38 -16.59
C VAL A 331 5.92 14.43 -17.08
N LYS A 332 5.50 14.33 -18.33
CA LYS A 332 4.49 15.25 -18.87
C LYS A 332 3.14 15.02 -18.20
N SER A 333 2.33 16.07 -18.12
CA SER A 333 0.95 15.99 -17.65
C SER A 333 0.18 14.87 -18.35
N LYS A 334 -0.52 14.03 -17.57
CA LYS A 334 -1.33 12.89 -18.04
C LYS A 334 -0.56 11.88 -18.92
N MET A 335 0.76 11.78 -18.74
CA MET A 335 1.61 10.81 -19.43
C MET A 335 2.41 9.95 -18.46
N THR A 336 2.77 8.76 -18.90
CA THR A 336 3.68 7.86 -18.19
C THR A 336 5.10 8.04 -18.69
N ALA A 337 6.06 8.14 -17.77
CA ALA A 337 7.48 8.14 -18.09
C ALA A 337 8.20 7.06 -17.28
N ALA A 338 9.32 6.56 -17.82
CA ALA A 338 10.13 5.54 -17.17
C ALA A 338 11.61 5.95 -17.14
N LEU A 339 12.32 5.48 -16.12
CA LEU A 339 13.75 5.71 -15.93
C LEU A 339 14.42 4.41 -15.49
N ASP A 340 15.43 3.99 -16.23
CA ASP A 340 16.28 2.86 -15.87
C ASP A 340 17.35 3.32 -14.88
N LEU A 341 17.41 2.66 -13.72
CA LEU A 341 18.34 2.97 -12.64
C LEU A 341 19.55 2.02 -12.63
N SER A 342 19.56 0.98 -13.48
CA SER A 342 20.61 -0.05 -13.57
C SER A 342 21.06 -0.53 -12.18
N ASP A 343 22.31 -0.98 -12.00
CA ASP A 343 22.91 -1.39 -10.72
C ASP A 343 23.02 -0.21 -9.72
N VAL A 344 21.86 0.28 -9.28
CA VAL A 344 21.65 1.45 -8.41
C VAL A 344 22.03 1.15 -6.97
N THR A 345 21.88 -0.10 -6.55
CA THR A 345 22.09 -0.56 -5.19
C THR A 345 23.56 -0.73 -4.86
N LYS A 346 24.41 -1.04 -5.85
CA LYS A 346 25.87 -1.26 -5.64
C LYS A 346 26.16 -2.26 -4.51
N GLY A 347 25.28 -3.24 -4.32
CA GLY A 347 25.39 -4.25 -3.24
C GLY A 347 24.78 -3.84 -1.90
N GLU A 348 24.10 -2.69 -1.81
CA GLU A 348 23.40 -2.23 -0.62
C GLU A 348 21.90 -2.06 -0.88
N ALA A 349 21.07 -2.61 0.00
CA ALA A 349 19.62 -2.45 -0.12
C ALA A 349 19.22 -0.98 0.12
N GLY A 350 18.15 -0.55 -0.53
CA GLY A 350 17.78 0.87 -0.50
C GLY A 350 16.31 1.15 -0.73
N THR A 351 16.01 2.44 -0.69
CA THR A 351 14.67 2.99 -0.96
C THR A 351 14.81 4.06 -2.02
N LEU A 352 14.03 3.97 -3.09
CA LEU A 352 13.95 5.08 -4.04
C LEU A 352 13.03 6.15 -3.49
N ILE A 353 13.46 7.39 -3.61
CA ILE A 353 12.71 8.58 -3.25
C ILE A 353 12.67 9.46 -4.49
N VAL A 354 11.46 9.78 -4.95
CA VAL A 354 11.24 10.79 -5.98
C VAL A 354 10.56 12.00 -5.38
N SER A 355 11.02 13.20 -5.74
CA SER A 355 10.53 14.46 -5.18
C SER A 355 10.66 15.59 -6.20
N PRO A 356 9.98 16.74 -6.04
CA PRO A 356 10.01 17.79 -7.05
C PRO A 356 11.40 18.43 -7.14
N SER A 357 11.94 18.58 -8.36
CA SER A 357 13.29 19.13 -8.60
C SER A 357 13.45 20.58 -8.13
N GLY A 358 12.40 21.40 -8.24
CA GLY A 358 12.40 22.81 -7.82
C GLY A 358 12.11 23.04 -6.33
N GLY A 359 11.87 21.98 -5.55
CA GLY A 359 11.31 22.09 -4.20
C GLY A 359 9.81 22.45 -4.20
N GLY A 360 9.18 22.45 -3.01
CA GLY A 360 7.74 22.71 -2.86
C GLY A 360 6.86 21.48 -3.03
N ARG A 361 5.57 21.68 -3.36
CA ARG A 361 4.59 20.57 -3.47
C ARG A 361 4.75 19.74 -4.74
N GLY A 362 5.20 20.32 -5.86
CA GLY A 362 5.28 19.67 -7.16
C GLY A 362 3.94 19.23 -7.75
N ALA A 363 3.94 18.83 -9.03
CA ALA A 363 2.78 18.19 -9.65
C ALA A 363 2.55 16.80 -9.02
N PRO A 364 1.30 16.37 -8.80
CA PRO A 364 0.99 15.10 -8.15
C PRO A 364 1.30 13.93 -9.08
N VAL A 365 2.16 13.01 -8.64
CA VAL A 365 2.54 11.82 -9.38
C VAL A 365 2.21 10.54 -8.60
N VAL A 366 1.98 9.45 -9.31
CA VAL A 366 2.01 8.08 -8.78
C VAL A 366 3.22 7.35 -9.35
N ALA A 367 3.79 6.40 -8.61
CA ALA A 367 4.99 5.69 -9.04
C ALA A 367 5.05 4.23 -8.57
N ALA A 368 5.78 3.41 -9.31
CA ALA A 368 6.16 2.06 -8.93
C ALA A 368 7.52 1.69 -9.53
N LEU A 369 8.18 0.70 -8.96
CA LEU A 369 9.37 0.08 -9.50
C LEU A 369 9.05 -1.30 -10.05
N ARG A 370 9.69 -1.66 -11.17
CA ARG A 370 9.97 -3.04 -11.53
C ARG A 370 11.41 -3.35 -11.14
N VAL A 371 11.61 -4.39 -10.34
CA VAL A 371 12.92 -4.82 -9.86
C VAL A 371 13.22 -6.20 -10.41
N VAL A 372 14.43 -6.40 -10.93
CA VAL A 372 14.92 -7.70 -11.38
C VAL A 372 16.04 -8.18 -10.46
N ARG A 373 16.01 -9.45 -10.09
CA ARG A 373 17.15 -10.16 -9.48
C ARG A 373 17.58 -11.33 -10.36
N GLY A 374 18.83 -11.76 -10.20
CA GLY A 374 19.39 -12.87 -10.99
C GLY A 374 19.81 -12.47 -12.42
N LYS A 375 20.22 -13.46 -13.22
CA LYS A 375 20.77 -13.30 -14.57
C LYS A 375 20.31 -14.43 -15.49
N GLY A 376 20.27 -14.16 -16.80
CA GLY A 376 19.90 -15.15 -17.80
C GLY A 376 18.48 -15.69 -17.61
N ASP A 377 18.36 -17.01 -17.62
CA ASP A 377 17.14 -17.79 -17.37
C ASP A 377 16.74 -17.88 -15.89
N LYS A 378 17.61 -17.42 -14.97
CA LYS A 378 17.36 -17.37 -13.53
C LYS A 378 16.93 -15.99 -13.03
N ARG A 379 16.39 -15.17 -13.91
CA ARG A 379 15.88 -13.84 -13.56
C ARG A 379 14.51 -13.93 -12.93
N GLU A 380 14.30 -13.12 -11.90
CA GLU A 380 13.03 -12.96 -11.19
C GLU A 380 12.66 -11.49 -11.15
N ILE A 381 11.37 -11.20 -11.20
CA ILE A 381 10.82 -9.85 -11.09
C ILE A 381 10.03 -9.69 -9.81
N ALA A 382 10.03 -8.47 -9.27
CA ALA A 382 9.11 -8.02 -8.24
C ALA A 382 8.72 -6.57 -8.52
N PHE A 383 7.59 -6.15 -7.94
CA PHE A 383 7.13 -4.77 -8.04
C PHE A 383 7.13 -4.08 -6.68
N ILE A 384 7.53 -2.81 -6.66
CA ILE A 384 7.52 -1.98 -5.46
C ILE A 384 6.72 -0.72 -5.77
N PRO A 385 5.43 -0.66 -5.46
CA PRO A 385 4.67 0.58 -5.57
C PRO A 385 5.16 1.62 -4.56
N ALA A 386 4.91 2.90 -4.83
CA ALA A 386 5.06 3.91 -3.80
C ALA A 386 4.11 3.64 -2.62
N THR A 387 4.58 3.95 -1.41
CA THR A 387 3.81 3.69 -0.18
C THR A 387 3.85 4.88 0.77
N GLY A 388 2.72 5.11 1.45
CA GLY A 388 2.60 6.13 2.49
C GLY A 388 3.51 5.84 3.69
N ALA A 389 3.77 6.87 4.50
CA ALA A 389 4.42 6.66 5.78
C ALA A 389 3.47 5.93 6.74
N ILE A 390 4.01 5.11 7.62
CA ILE A 390 3.25 4.45 8.68
C ILE A 390 2.78 5.53 9.66
N ALA A 391 1.47 5.74 9.74
CA ALA A 391 0.90 6.78 10.60
C ALA A 391 0.84 6.33 12.07
N SER A 392 0.50 5.06 12.30
CA SER A 392 0.39 4.46 13.62
C SER A 392 1.05 3.08 13.66
N ARG A 393 0.68 2.20 12.74
CA ARG A 393 1.14 0.82 12.71
C ARG A 393 0.99 0.25 11.30
N ALA A 394 1.88 -0.66 10.92
CA ALA A 394 1.74 -1.48 9.73
C ALA A 394 2.00 -2.94 10.09
N THR A 395 1.29 -3.88 9.48
CA THR A 395 1.46 -5.31 9.73
C THR A 395 1.58 -6.08 8.42
N VAL A 396 2.59 -6.95 8.35
CA VAL A 396 2.77 -7.92 7.26
C VAL A 396 2.78 -9.32 7.85
N ALA A 397 1.92 -10.19 7.32
CA ALA A 397 1.84 -11.58 7.73
C ALA A 397 2.84 -12.45 6.96
N ASP A 398 2.88 -13.73 7.26
CA ASP A 398 3.61 -14.72 6.46
C ASP A 398 5.14 -14.58 6.44
N ASN A 399 5.74 -14.13 7.53
CA ASN A 399 7.19 -14.15 7.68
C ASN A 399 7.66 -15.57 8.02
N ARG A 400 8.89 -15.87 7.61
CA ARG A 400 9.52 -17.19 7.71
C ARG A 400 10.72 -17.12 8.65
N ALA A 401 11.11 -18.28 9.21
CA ALA A 401 12.31 -18.38 10.03
C ALA A 401 13.58 -17.95 9.28
N LYS A 402 13.57 -18.04 7.95
CA LYS A 402 14.65 -17.61 7.04
C LYS A 402 14.05 -16.93 5.82
N GLY A 403 14.81 -16.04 5.18
CA GLY A 403 14.42 -15.41 3.91
C GLY A 403 13.45 -14.23 4.05
N SER A 404 13.12 -13.79 5.27
CA SER A 404 12.38 -12.55 5.50
C SER A 404 13.36 -11.41 5.82
N THR A 405 13.25 -10.30 5.09
CA THR A 405 14.02 -9.08 5.33
C THR A 405 13.06 -7.91 5.46
N LEU A 406 13.17 -7.15 6.55
CA LEU A 406 12.41 -5.94 6.79
C LEU A 406 13.27 -4.72 6.45
N TYR A 407 12.76 -3.84 5.61
CA TYR A 407 13.35 -2.55 5.29
C TYR A 407 12.59 -1.46 6.03
N LEU A 408 13.31 -0.62 6.77
CA LEU A 408 12.79 0.54 7.48
C LEU A 408 13.51 1.79 6.99
N THR A 409 12.76 2.77 6.49
CA THR A 409 13.32 3.97 5.88
C THR A 409 12.81 5.20 6.60
N ALA A 410 13.72 6.10 6.98
CA ALA A 410 13.40 7.38 7.61
C ALA A 410 13.90 8.54 6.74
N PRO A 411 13.13 9.01 5.75
CA PRO A 411 13.65 9.88 4.69
C PRO A 411 14.09 11.28 5.15
N GLY A 412 13.62 11.75 6.30
CA GLY A 412 13.82 13.13 6.76
C GLY A 412 14.46 13.29 8.13
N ALA A 413 14.03 12.51 9.13
CA ALA A 413 14.54 12.60 10.50
C ALA A 413 14.68 11.22 11.13
N THR A 414 15.68 11.04 11.99
CA THR A 414 15.92 9.79 12.71
C THR A 414 14.66 9.36 13.45
N ALA A 415 14.32 8.08 13.36
CA ALA A 415 13.13 7.51 13.98
C ALA A 415 13.48 6.30 14.84
N LYS A 416 12.72 6.11 15.92
CA LYS A 416 12.69 4.85 16.67
C LYS A 416 11.47 4.05 16.25
N VAL A 417 11.68 2.79 15.91
CA VAL A 417 10.67 1.90 15.36
C VAL A 417 10.63 0.63 16.18
N LYS A 418 9.51 0.38 16.84
CA LYS A 418 9.25 -0.88 17.53
C LYS A 418 8.73 -1.88 16.52
N VAL A 419 9.36 -3.05 16.47
CA VAL A 419 8.94 -4.16 15.62
C VAL A 419 8.59 -5.34 16.52
N THR A 420 7.37 -5.82 16.41
CA THR A 420 6.88 -7.00 17.11
C THR A 420 6.77 -8.16 16.13
N ALA A 421 7.50 -9.24 16.40
CA ALA A 421 7.29 -10.53 15.75
C ALA A 421 6.29 -11.33 16.58
N SER A 422 5.15 -11.70 15.98
CA SER A 422 4.10 -12.46 16.67
C SER A 422 4.55 -13.87 17.04
N ALA A 423 3.76 -14.58 17.84
CA ALA A 423 3.86 -16.05 17.87
C ALA A 423 3.66 -16.62 16.45
N GLY A 424 4.19 -17.82 16.20
CA GLY A 424 3.93 -18.54 14.96
C GLY A 424 2.52 -19.12 14.89
N SER A 425 2.05 -19.40 13.68
CA SER A 425 0.73 -20.02 13.45
C SER A 425 0.58 -21.38 14.12
N GLY A 426 1.69 -22.12 14.29
CA GLY A 426 1.75 -23.39 15.01
C GLY A 426 2.27 -23.29 16.46
N GLY A 427 2.62 -22.09 16.94
CA GLY A 427 3.18 -21.85 18.28
C GLY A 427 4.49 -21.06 18.29
N GLY A 428 5.02 -20.86 19.51
CA GLY A 428 6.16 -19.99 19.81
C GLY A 428 5.73 -18.76 20.61
N GLU A 429 6.70 -17.97 21.06
CA GLU A 429 6.47 -16.76 21.87
C GLU A 429 6.83 -15.50 21.07
N ALA A 430 5.94 -14.51 21.12
CA ALA A 430 6.17 -13.23 20.46
C ALA A 430 7.42 -12.53 21.03
N THR A 431 8.16 -11.83 20.18
CA THR A 431 9.31 -11.02 20.58
C THR A 431 9.18 -9.59 20.06
N VAL A 432 9.85 -8.65 20.73
CA VAL A 432 9.79 -7.22 20.42
C VAL A 432 11.21 -6.67 20.37
N LYS A 433 11.51 -5.92 19.31
CA LYS A 433 12.78 -5.24 19.15
C LYS A 433 12.57 -3.81 18.64
N THR A 434 13.26 -2.86 19.27
CA THR A 434 13.27 -1.47 18.81
C THR A 434 14.51 -1.21 17.98
N TYR A 435 14.29 -0.65 16.79
CA TYR A 435 15.34 -0.23 15.87
C TYR A 435 15.43 1.30 15.85
N THR A 436 16.65 1.82 15.65
CA THR A 436 16.87 3.24 15.36
C THR A 436 17.23 3.36 13.90
N VAL A 437 16.41 4.07 13.13
CA VAL A 437 16.64 4.33 11.70
C VAL A 437 17.15 5.76 11.59
N LYS A 438 18.35 5.96 11.04
CA LYS A 438 18.95 7.28 10.92
C LYS A 438 18.22 8.11 9.86
N ALA A 439 18.26 9.43 10.00
CA ALA A 439 17.72 10.35 9.00
C ALA A 439 18.37 10.12 7.63
N GLY A 440 17.55 10.03 6.59
CA GLY A 440 18.00 9.86 5.21
C GLY A 440 18.56 8.47 4.88
N THR A 441 18.28 7.45 5.70
CA THR A 441 18.79 6.08 5.49
C THR A 441 17.67 5.05 5.37
N THR A 442 18.00 3.93 4.72
CA THR A 442 17.25 2.68 4.77
C THR A 442 18.01 1.67 5.63
N LEU A 443 17.34 1.09 6.61
CA LEU A 443 17.85 0.00 7.44
C LEU A 443 17.19 -1.31 7.00
N GLY A 444 17.97 -2.21 6.39
CA GLY A 444 17.55 -3.59 6.12
C GLY A 444 17.96 -4.52 7.26
N VAL A 445 17.01 -5.28 7.80
CA VAL A 445 17.26 -6.23 8.90
C VAL A 445 16.60 -7.56 8.65
N GLU A 446 17.27 -8.64 9.06
CA GLU A 446 16.58 -9.90 9.33
C GLU A 446 15.79 -9.71 10.64
N PRO A 447 14.46 -9.89 10.60
CA PRO A 447 13.64 -9.76 11.79
C PRO A 447 14.01 -10.81 12.84
N GLU A 448 13.86 -10.47 14.11
CA GLU A 448 14.06 -11.44 15.19
C GLU A 448 13.02 -12.56 15.10
N VAL A 449 13.50 -13.80 15.01
CA VAL A 449 12.63 -14.97 14.91
C VAL A 449 12.06 -15.32 16.29
N PRO A 450 10.73 -15.47 16.43
CA PRO A 450 10.08 -15.88 17.68
C PRO A 450 10.70 -17.15 18.29
N ALA A 451 10.90 -17.16 19.60
CA ALA A 451 11.43 -18.33 20.30
C ALA A 451 10.44 -19.51 20.16
N GLY A 452 10.96 -20.68 19.78
CA GLY A 452 10.13 -21.87 19.56
C GLY A 452 9.16 -21.76 18.38
N LEU A 453 9.44 -20.89 17.39
CA LEU A 453 8.60 -20.66 16.22
C LEU A 453 8.18 -21.98 15.55
N LYS A 454 6.87 -22.11 15.34
CA LYS A 454 6.27 -23.12 14.46
C LYS A 454 5.36 -22.44 13.43
N GLY A 455 5.57 -22.75 12.15
CA GLY A 455 4.82 -22.13 11.05
C GLY A 455 5.26 -20.69 10.76
N ALA A 456 4.34 -19.91 10.19
CA ALA A 456 4.58 -18.53 9.81
C ALA A 456 4.26 -17.55 10.95
N TYR A 457 4.95 -16.42 11.02
CA TYR A 457 4.67 -15.35 11.97
C TYR A 457 4.38 -14.01 11.27
N ALA A 458 3.83 -13.05 11.99
CA ALA A 458 3.58 -11.70 11.49
C ALA A 458 4.58 -10.71 12.08
N LEU A 459 4.89 -9.66 11.32
CA LEU A 459 5.63 -8.51 11.79
C LEU A 459 4.69 -7.32 11.88
N THR A 460 4.75 -6.63 13.01
CA THR A 460 4.03 -5.39 13.27
C THR A 460 5.03 -4.29 13.53
N VAL A 461 4.95 -3.21 12.76
CA VAL A 461 5.89 -2.08 12.74
C VAL A 461 5.18 -0.85 13.28
N GLU A 462 5.68 -0.28 14.37
CA GLU A 462 5.11 0.88 15.06
C GLU A 462 6.20 1.97 15.21
N PRO A 463 6.11 3.09 14.47
CA PRO A 463 6.93 4.26 14.74
C PRO A 463 6.63 4.83 16.13
N GLU A 464 7.65 4.94 16.99
CA GLU A 464 7.47 5.42 18.38
C GLU A 464 7.80 6.91 18.53
N SER A 465 8.78 7.40 17.78
CA SER A 465 9.22 8.80 17.81
C SER A 465 10.09 9.13 16.60
N GLY A 466 10.22 10.42 16.30
CA GLY A 466 11.08 10.93 15.23
C GLY A 466 10.33 11.32 13.96
N GLY A 467 10.96 11.13 12.81
CA GLY A 467 10.38 11.44 11.51
C GLY A 467 9.46 10.33 10.96
N PRO A 468 8.79 10.60 9.82
CA PRO A 468 7.99 9.60 9.11
C PRO A 468 8.83 8.38 8.73
N VAL A 469 8.25 7.19 8.90
CA VAL A 469 8.87 5.90 8.57
C VAL A 469 8.07 5.21 7.48
N HIS A 470 8.77 4.72 6.46
CA HIS A 470 8.21 3.84 5.43
C HIS A 470 8.83 2.47 5.59
N ALA A 471 8.08 1.41 5.26
CA ALA A 471 8.61 0.06 5.37
C ALA A 471 8.21 -0.83 4.19
N ALA A 472 9.01 -1.86 3.96
CA ALA A 472 8.73 -2.95 3.06
C ALA A 472 9.28 -4.26 3.63
N ARG A 473 8.68 -5.39 3.27
CA ARG A 473 9.18 -6.73 3.57
C ARG A 473 9.52 -7.42 2.26
N MET A 474 10.76 -7.87 2.13
CA MET A 474 11.11 -8.87 1.13
C MET A 474 10.98 -10.27 1.72
N LEU A 475 10.32 -11.16 0.97
CA LEU A 475 10.35 -12.60 1.20
C LEU A 475 11.14 -13.24 0.07
N SER A 476 12.09 -14.09 0.40
CA SER A 476 12.85 -14.89 -0.57
C SER A 476 12.80 -16.36 -0.21
N LEU A 477 12.42 -17.19 -1.18
CA LEU A 477 12.34 -18.64 -1.09
C LEU A 477 13.10 -19.23 -2.28
N PRO A 478 14.44 -19.30 -2.22
CA PRO A 478 15.22 -19.81 -3.32
C PRO A 478 14.84 -21.26 -3.66
N GLU A 479 14.63 -21.55 -4.93
CA GLU A 479 14.20 -22.85 -5.44
C GLU A 479 14.94 -23.15 -6.75
N ASP A 480 15.48 -24.35 -6.91
CA ASP A 480 16.25 -24.80 -8.10
C ASP A 480 17.33 -23.83 -8.58
N GLY A 481 17.96 -23.13 -7.63
CA GLY A 481 19.02 -22.15 -7.88
C GLY A 481 18.52 -20.80 -8.43
N VAL A 482 17.20 -20.58 -8.49
CA VAL A 482 16.56 -19.29 -8.73
C VAL A 482 16.35 -18.61 -7.38
N GLN A 483 16.72 -17.33 -7.29
CA GLN A 483 16.54 -16.53 -6.08
C GLN A 483 15.13 -15.92 -6.05
N MET A 484 14.08 -16.77 -6.00
CA MET A 484 12.70 -16.29 -6.01
C MET A 484 12.44 -15.33 -4.86
N PHE A 485 11.72 -14.26 -5.15
CA PHE A 485 11.44 -13.19 -4.20
C PHE A 485 10.24 -12.35 -4.59
N THR A 486 9.72 -11.67 -3.58
CA THR A 486 8.67 -10.64 -3.71
C THR A 486 8.92 -9.58 -2.65
N VAL A 487 8.46 -8.36 -2.90
CA VAL A 487 8.57 -7.23 -1.97
C VAL A 487 7.18 -6.66 -1.73
N GLN A 488 6.71 -6.68 -0.48
CA GLN A 488 5.46 -6.02 -0.09
C GLN A 488 5.75 -4.74 0.66
N THR A 489 5.20 -3.61 0.20
CA THR A 489 5.23 -2.38 0.97
C THR A 489 4.28 -2.46 2.16
N LEU A 490 4.59 -1.72 3.23
CA LEU A 490 3.85 -1.72 4.48
C LEU A 490 3.23 -0.33 4.70
N PRO A 491 2.07 -0.03 4.09
CA PRO A 491 1.31 1.17 4.43
C PRO A 491 0.72 1.05 5.84
N ASP A 492 0.19 2.15 6.38
CA ASP A 492 -0.58 2.10 7.63
C ASP A 492 -1.72 1.07 7.54
N ASP A 493 -1.85 0.24 8.56
CA ASP A 493 -2.81 -0.87 8.60
C ASP A 493 -4.26 -0.40 8.80
N ARG A 494 -4.46 0.92 8.97
CA ARG A 494 -5.74 1.57 9.22
C ARG A 494 -6.48 0.95 10.41
N GLY A 495 -5.75 0.43 11.40
CA GLY A 495 -6.34 -0.15 12.61
C GLY A 495 -7.00 0.88 13.52
N THR A 496 -6.73 2.17 13.31
CA THR A 496 -7.39 3.28 13.98
C THR A 496 -7.90 4.32 12.99
N VAL A 497 -8.98 5.00 13.35
CA VAL A 497 -9.55 6.11 12.61
C VAL A 497 -9.61 7.35 13.48
N SER A 498 -9.35 8.51 12.88
CA SER A 498 -9.53 9.81 13.53
C SER A 498 -11.02 10.13 13.63
N VAL A 499 -11.54 10.32 14.83
CA VAL A 499 -12.92 10.73 15.06
C VAL A 499 -12.92 12.22 15.39
N PRO A 500 -13.49 13.08 14.52
CA PRO A 500 -13.59 14.50 14.81
C PRO A 500 -14.50 14.72 16.01
N GLU A 501 -14.22 15.75 16.81
CA GLU A 501 -15.15 16.20 17.84
C GLU A 501 -16.42 16.74 17.15
N ALA A 502 -17.55 16.06 17.37
CA ALA A 502 -18.84 16.54 16.93
C ALA A 502 -19.50 17.32 18.07
N ARG A 503 -19.93 18.55 17.79
CA ARG A 503 -20.79 19.33 18.69
C ARG A 503 -22.19 19.38 18.11
N GLU A 504 -23.19 19.17 18.96
CA GLU A 504 -24.58 19.38 18.59
C GLU A 504 -24.80 20.88 18.35
N ASP A 505 -25.24 21.26 17.15
CA ASP A 505 -25.55 22.64 16.80
C ASP A 505 -27.05 22.76 16.51
N LEU A 506 -27.82 23.01 17.57
CA LEU A 506 -29.27 23.17 17.50
C LEU A 506 -29.71 24.45 16.80
N SER A 507 -28.79 25.40 16.53
CA SER A 507 -29.11 26.63 15.79
C SER A 507 -29.45 26.38 14.32
N ILE A 508 -29.11 25.20 13.79
CA ILE A 508 -29.51 24.76 12.43
C ILE A 508 -31.02 24.45 12.37
N LEU A 509 -31.65 24.12 13.50
CA LEU A 509 -33.10 23.91 13.60
C LEU A 509 -33.87 25.20 13.82
N GLU A 510 -33.19 26.23 14.34
CA GLU A 510 -33.73 27.59 14.50
C GLU A 510 -33.44 28.41 13.24
N GLY A 511 -34.09 28.03 12.13
CA GLY A 511 -34.04 28.80 10.90
C GLY A 511 -34.40 30.27 11.12
N LYS A 512 -33.57 31.18 10.63
CA LYS A 512 -33.90 32.60 10.48
C LYS A 512 -34.86 32.81 9.32
#